data_AF-A0A0C9UBI6-F1
#
_entry.id   AF-A0A0C9UBI6-F1
#
_cell.length_a   1.000
_cell.length_b   1.000
_cell.length_c   1.000
_cell.angle_alpha   90.00
_cell.angle_beta   90.00
_cell.angle_gamma   90.00
#
_symmetry.space_group_name_H-M   'P 1'
#
loop_
_entity.id
_entity.type
_entity.pdbx_description
1 polymer ?
#
loop_
_entity_poly.entity_id
_entity_poly.type
_entity_poly.pdbx_seq_one_letter_code
_entity_poly.pdbx_strand_id
1 'polypeptide(L)' 'GLHPHVVRWYIVELLKRLRQVHDQGYFHGDIKPENVMVDTGGHLRLADFGSAR' A
#
# COMPACT_ATOMS: atom_id res chain seq x y z
N GLY A 1 -18.41 -8.46 3.44
CA GLY A 1 -16.94 -8.31 3.49
C GLY A 1 -16.33 -8.65 2.15
N LEU A 2 -15.07 -8.27 1.91
CA LEU A 2 -14.38 -8.58 0.65
C LEU A 2 -14.22 -10.09 0.46
N HIS A 3 -14.33 -10.56 -0.78
CA HIS A 3 -14.03 -11.96 -1.09
C HIS A 3 -12.54 -12.24 -0.85
N PRO A 4 -12.15 -13.41 -0.32
CA PRO A 4 -10.76 -13.77 -0.06
C PRO A 4 -9.77 -13.53 -1.22
N HIS A 5 -10.21 -13.64 -2.48
CA HIS A 5 -9.35 -13.41 -3.64
C HIS A 5 -8.99 -11.92 -3.79
N VAL A 6 -9.95 -11.02 -3.49
CA VAL A 6 -9.75 -9.56 -3.50
C VAL A 6 -8.77 -9.15 -2.41
N VAL A 7 -8.93 -9.70 -1.21
CA VAL A 7 -8.01 -9.46 -0.09
C VAL A 7 -6.58 -9.87 -0.46
N ARG A 8 -6.42 -11.07 -1.04
CA ARG A 8 -5.11 -11.55 -1.51
C ARG A 8 -4.50 -10.63 -2.56
N TRP A 9 -5.32 -10.14 -3.50
CA TRP A 9 -4.86 -9.23 -4.55
C TRP A 9 -4.33 -7.91 -3.96
N TYR A 10 -5.08 -7.28 -3.06
CA TYR A 10 -4.63 -6.04 -2.40
C TYR A 10 -3.39 -6.24 -1.52
N ILE A 11 -3.27 -7.37 -0.82
CA ILE A 11 -2.05 -7.67 -0.05
C ILE A 11 -0.83 -7.76 -0.96
N VAL A 12 -0.94 -8.45 -2.10
CA VAL A 12 0.16 -8.56 -3.07
C VAL A 12 0.53 -7.19 -3.63
N GLU A 13 -0.45 -6.36 -3.95
CA GLU A 13 -0.17 -5.01 -4.46
C GLU A 13 0.47 -4.12 -3.40
N LEU A 14 -0.01 -4.15 -2.15
CA LEU A 14 0.58 -3.43 -1.02
C LEU A 14 2.06 -3.77 -0.86
N LEU A 15 2.40 -5.06 -0.88
CA LEU A 15 3.78 -5.52 -0.76
C LEU A 15 4.66 -5.05 -1.93
N LYS A 16 4.12 -4.98 -3.15
CA LYS A 16 4.82 -4.43 -4.31
C LYS A 16 5.12 -2.95 -4.13
N ARG A 17 4.16 -2.16 -3.64
CA ARG A 17 4.35 -0.71 -3.37
C ARG A 17 5.37 -0.49 -2.26
N LEU A 18 5.28 -1.25 -1.16
CA LEU A 18 6.26 -1.18 -0.07
C LEU A 18 7.67 -1.53 -0.55
N ARG A 19 7.83 -2.56 -1.38
CA ARG A 19 9.12 -2.86 -2.00
C ARG A 19 9.65 -1.68 -2.81
N GLN A 20 8.82 -1.04 -3.63
CA GLN A 20 9.24 0.15 -4.40
C GLN A 20 9.73 1.29 -3.49
N VAL A 21 9.05 1.53 -2.37
CA VAL A 21 9.45 2.52 -1.38
C VAL A 21 10.79 2.15 -0.73
N HIS A 22 10.96 0.88 -0.34
CA HIS A 22 12.22 0.37 0.24
C HIS A 22 13.39 0.41 -0.76
N ASP A 23 13.15 0.10 -2.04
CA ASP A 23 14.16 0.15 -3.10
C ASP A 23 14.67 1.60 -3.32
N GLN A 24 13.87 2.60 -2.96
CA GLN A 24 14.25 4.02 -2.96
C GLN A 24 14.96 4.46 -1.67
N GLY A 25 15.17 3.55 -0.72
CA GLY A 25 15.85 3.83 0.55
C GLY A 25 14.95 4.39 1.65
N TYR A 26 13.63 4.41 1.45
CA TYR A 26 12.67 4.90 2.43
C TYR A 26 11.90 3.76 3.08
N PHE A 27 11.48 3.94 4.32
CA PHE A 27 10.46 3.14 5.00
C PHE A 27 9.22 4.01 5.19
N HIS A 28 8.03 3.55 4.76
CA HIS A 28 6.81 4.35 4.91
C HIS A 28 6.45 4.64 6.38
N GLY A 29 6.71 3.69 7.28
CA GLY A 29 6.62 3.91 8.74
C GLY A 29 5.21 3.97 9.36
N ASP A 30 4.14 4.16 8.58
CA ASP A 30 2.77 4.37 9.07
C ASP A 30 1.73 3.66 8.17
N ILE A 31 1.81 2.32 8.12
CA ILE A 31 0.90 1.50 7.31
C ILE A 31 -0.36 1.16 8.10
N LYS A 32 -1.48 1.73 7.64
CA LYS A 32 -2.83 1.57 8.18
C LYS A 32 -3.87 1.81 7.07
N PRO A 33 -5.12 1.34 7.20
CA PRO A 33 -6.13 1.46 6.13
C PRO A 33 -6.33 2.89 5.63
N GLU A 34 -6.20 3.90 6.48
CA GLU A 34 -6.36 5.31 6.14
C GLU A 34 -5.30 5.80 5.14
N ASN A 35 -4.11 5.19 5.15
CA ASN A 35 -2.98 5.52 4.29
C ASN A 35 -2.88 4.60 3.06
N VAL A 36 -3.85 3.69 2.88
CA VAL A 36 -3.91 2.74 1.76
C VAL A 36 -5.15 3.06 0.93
N MET A 37 -4.94 3.81 -0.15
CA MET A 37 -6.01 4.25 -1.05
C MET A 37 -6.16 3.30 -2.23
N VAL A 38 -7.39 3.18 -2.75
CA VAL A 38 -7.69 2.48 -4.00
C VAL A 38 -8.15 3.51 -5.02
N ASP A 39 -7.48 3.58 -6.17
CA ASP A 39 -7.87 4.52 -7.22
C ASP A 39 -9.05 4.00 -8.06
N THR A 40 -9.52 4.81 -9.01
CA THR A 40 -10.65 4.47 -9.88
C THR A 40 -10.39 3.27 -10.79
N GLY A 41 -9.13 2.88 -10.97
CA GLY A 41 -8.73 1.66 -11.69
C GLY A 41 -8.68 0.43 -10.79
N GLY A 42 -8.96 0.57 -9.49
CA GLY A 42 -8.88 -0.50 -8.52
C GLY A 42 -7.47 -0.74 -7.98
N HIS A 43 -6.50 0.11 -8.29
CA HIS A 43 -5.10 -0.06 -7.88
C HIS A 43 -4.79 0.62 -6.55
N LEU A 44 -3.95 -0.04 -5.75
CA LEU A 44 -3.48 0.46 -4.47
C LEU A 44 -2.44 1.58 -4.63
N ARG A 45 -2.64 2.66 -3.88
CA ARG A 45 -1.69 3.76 -3.68
C ARG A 45 -1.42 3.98 -2.20
N LEU A 46 -0.16 4.24 -1.88
CA LEU A 46 0.27 4.64 -0.54
C LEU A 46 0.15 6.15 -0.42
N ALA A 47 -0.39 6.62 0.70
CA ALA A 47 -0.57 8.03 1.03
C ALA A 47 0.07 8.35 2.38
N ASP A 48 0.29 9.65 2.64
CA ASP A 48 0.88 10.16 3.88
C ASP A 48 2.26 9.58 4.21
N PHE A 49 3.29 10.18 3.61
CA PHE A 49 4.70 9.89 3.90
C PHE A 49 5.25 10.77 5.04
N GLY A 50 4.41 11.38 5.88
CA GLY A 50 4.86 12.26 6.95
C GLY A 50 5.73 11.57 8.01
N SER A 51 5.62 10.25 8.13
CA SER A 51 6.44 9.40 9.02
C SER A 51 7.55 8.63 8.31
N ALA A 52 7.77 8.91 7.01
CA ALA A 52 8.75 8.18 6.22
C ALA A 52 10.19 8.59 6.57
N ARG A 53 11.13 7.63 6.50
CA ARG A 53 12.54 7.82 6.83
C ARG A 53 13.46 6.91 6.04
#